data_AF-A0A7C7ITV8-F1
#
_entry.id   AF-A0A7C7ITV8-F1
#
_cell.length_a   1.000
_cell.length_b   1.000
_cell.length_c   1.000
_cell.angle_alpha   90.00
_cell.angle_beta   90.00
_cell.angle_gamma   90.00
#
_symmetry.space_group_name_H-M   'P 1'
#
loop_
_entity.id
_entity.type
_entity.pdbx_description
1 polymer ?
#
loop_
_entity_poly.entity_id
_entity_poly.type
_entity_poly.pdbx_seq_one_letter_code
_entity_poly.pdbx_strand_id
1 'polypeptide(L)' 'LKEERFAKSGKLLKRILFKDYEIISGRKFPRTMIFKDLLKENTKTTYKFDVIEFDIEIPPSYFSQSILKR' A
#
# COMPACT_ATOMS: atom_id res chain seq x y z
N LEU A 1 8.22 -9.26 5.96
CA LEU A 1 6.86 -9.37 6.56
C LEU A 1 5.86 -9.71 5.45
N LYS A 2 4.70 -10.31 5.77
CA LYS A 2 3.64 -10.59 4.80
C LYS A 2 2.24 -10.35 5.39
N GLU A 3 1.28 -10.05 4.54
CA GLU A 3 -0.16 -9.98 4.86
C GLU A 3 -0.91 -10.91 3.90
N GLU A 4 -1.91 -11.60 4.43
CA GLU A 4 -2.78 -12.51 3.67
C GLU A 4 -4.23 -12.05 3.86
N ARG A 5 -4.94 -11.85 2.75
CA ARG A 5 -6.34 -11.41 2.75
C ARG A 5 -7.25 -12.53 2.32
N PHE A 6 -8.24 -12.80 3.14
CA PHE A 6 -9.19 -13.89 2.96
C PHE A 6 -10.59 -13.35 2.67
N ALA A 7 -11.36 -14.09 1.88
CA ALA A 7 -12.80 -13.88 1.74
C ALA A 7 -13.51 -14.20 3.06
N LYS A 8 -14.77 -13.77 3.20
CA LYS A 8 -15.63 -14.19 4.32
C LYS A 8 -15.73 -15.71 4.46
N SER A 9 -15.61 -16.45 3.36
CA SER A 9 -15.59 -17.93 3.34
C SER A 9 -14.27 -18.56 3.82
N GLY A 10 -13.25 -17.76 4.15
CA GLY A 10 -11.91 -18.25 4.48
C GLY A 10 -11.03 -18.56 3.26
N LYS A 11 -11.51 -18.34 2.03
CA LYS A 11 -10.68 -18.50 0.82
C LYS A 11 -9.60 -17.44 0.77
N LEU A 12 -8.34 -17.82 0.60
CA LEU A 12 -7.22 -16.90 0.41
C LEU A 12 -7.36 -16.21 -0.96
N LEU A 13 -7.41 -14.86 -0.96
CA LEU A 13 -7.63 -14.06 -2.16
C LEU A 13 -6.37 -13.34 -2.63
N LYS A 14 -5.66 -12.70 -1.69
CA LYS A 14 -4.49 -11.88 -2.01
C LYS A 14 -3.39 -12.08 -0.98
N ARG A 15 -2.14 -11.95 -1.43
CA ARG A 15 -0.97 -11.89 -0.57
C ARG A 15 -0.20 -10.61 -0.86
N ILE A 16 0.25 -9.94 0.20
CA ILE A 16 1.12 -8.78 0.13
C ILE A 16 2.45 -9.15 0.78
N LEU A 17 3.55 -8.91 0.06
CA LEU A 17 4.90 -8.99 0.61
C LEU A 17 5.45 -7.59 0.80
N PHE A 18 5.96 -7.32 2.00
CA PHE A 18 6.59 -6.06 2.35
C PHE A 18 8.10 -6.27 2.39
N LYS A 19 8.83 -5.46 1.63
CA LYS A 19 10.27 -5.54 1.43
C LYS A 19 10.92 -4.16 1.61
N ASP A 20 12.25 -4.17 1.67
CA ASP A 20 13.07 -2.96 1.64
C ASP A 20 12.68 -2.01 2.77
N TYR A 21 12.73 -2.53 4.00
CA TYR A 21 12.37 -1.77 5.18
C TYR A 21 13.45 -0.76 5.54
N GLU A 22 13.03 0.48 5.77
CA GLU A 22 13.87 1.58 6.23
C GLU A 22 13.24 2.25 7.46
N ILE A 23 14.06 2.96 8.24
CA ILE A 23 13.54 3.85 9.29
C ILE A 23 13.37 5.23 8.65
N ILE A 24 12.13 5.68 8.51
CA ILE A 24 11.78 6.97 7.90
C ILE A 24 10.91 7.73 8.90
N SER A 25 11.37 8.91 9.33
CA SER A 25 10.73 9.70 10.41
C SER A 25 10.43 8.86 11.67
N GLY A 26 11.41 8.04 12.10
CA GLY A 26 11.29 7.16 13.26
C GLY A 26 10.40 5.91 13.06
N ARG A 27 9.85 5.70 11.86
CA ARG A 27 8.95 4.57 11.54
C ARG A 27 9.66 3.54 10.69
N LYS A 28 9.57 2.25 11.07
CA LYS A 28 10.06 1.14 10.24
C LYS A 28 9.08 0.89 9.09
N PHE A 29 9.35 1.46 7.93
CA PHE A 29 8.45 1.49 6.76
C PHE A 29 8.99 0.68 5.58
N PRO A 30 8.17 -0.15 4.90
CA PRO A 30 8.60 -0.89 3.72
C PRO A 30 8.53 -0.02 2.45
N ARG A 31 9.66 0.17 1.76
CA ARG A 31 9.73 0.91 0.49
C ARG A 31 9.10 0.16 -0.68
N THR A 32 8.98 -1.16 -0.58
CA THR A 32 8.42 -2.01 -1.64
C THR A 32 7.30 -2.88 -1.11
N MET A 33 6.13 -2.83 -1.76
CA MET A 33 4.98 -3.69 -1.47
C MET A 33 4.56 -4.44 -2.73
N ILE A 34 4.55 -5.77 -2.65
CA ILE A 34 4.22 -6.64 -3.78
C ILE A 34 2.87 -7.30 -3.52
N PHE A 35 1.86 -6.91 -4.28
CA PHE A 35 0.51 -7.44 -4.23
C PHE A 35 0.38 -8.55 -5.28
N LYS A 36 0.02 -9.74 -4.83
CA LYS A 36 -0.29 -10.88 -5.70
C LYS A 36 -1.74 -11.29 -5.50
N ASP A 37 -2.51 -11.35 -6.59
CA ASP A 37 -3.82 -11.99 -6.60
C ASP A 37 -3.61 -13.49 -6.76
N LEU A 38 -4.28 -14.27 -5.92
CA LEU A 38 -4.11 -15.72 -5.84
C LEU A 38 -5.25 -16.47 -6.53
N LEU A 39 -6.23 -15.76 -7.07
CA LEU A 39 -7.29 -16.33 -7.92
C LEU A 39 -6.91 -16.31 -9.40
N LYS A 40 -6.00 -15.41 -9.81
CA LYS A 40 -5.53 -15.26 -11.18
C LYS A 40 -4.04 -15.51 -11.28
N GLU A 41 -3.66 -16.40 -12.19
CA GLU A 41 -2.24 -16.62 -12.49
C GLU A 41 -1.60 -15.37 -13.14
N ASN A 42 -0.30 -15.19 -12.89
CA ASN A 42 0.52 -14.12 -13.48
C ASN A 42 0.08 -12.67 -13.23
N THR A 43 -0.72 -12.43 -12.20
CA THR A 43 -1.09 -11.07 -11.77
C THR A 43 -0.24 -10.62 -10.59
N LYS A 44 0.47 -9.50 -10.77
CA LYS A 44 1.29 -8.88 -9.72
C LYS A 44 1.30 -7.37 -9.89
N THR A 45 1.08 -6.64 -8.81
CA THR A 45 1.26 -5.20 -8.76
C THR A 45 2.33 -4.89 -7.73
N THR A 46 3.25 -3.97 -8.04
CA THR A 46 4.33 -3.58 -7.12
C THR A 46 4.25 -2.08 -6.89
N TYR A 47 4.16 -1.68 -5.63
CA TYR A 47 4.27 -0.28 -5.23
C TYR A 47 5.70 -0.05 -4.75
N LYS A 48 6.32 1.01 -5.25
CA LYS A 48 7.64 1.49 -4.82
C LYS A 48 7.49 2.94 -4.39
N PHE A 49 8.03 3.26 -3.23
CA PHE A 49 7.99 4.61 -2.66
C PHE A 49 9.36 5.26 -2.80
N ASP A 50 9.52 6.16 -3.77
CA ASP A 50 10.77 6.91 -3.95
C ASP A 50 10.94 7.98 -2.86
N VAL A 51 9.85 8.68 -2.54
CA VAL A 51 9.76 9.67 -1.46
C VAL A 51 8.52 9.40 -0.63
N ILE A 52 8.66 9.50 0.69
CA ILE A 52 7.55 9.48 1.63
C ILE A 52 7.84 10.44 2.78
N GLU A 53 6.89 11.32 3.04
CA GLU A 53 6.95 12.31 4.12
C GLU A 53 5.81 12.04 5.09
N PHE A 54 6.09 12.18 6.39
CA PHE A 54 5.16 11.90 7.46
C PHE A 54 4.87 13.17 8.24
N ASP A 55 3.66 13.25 8.78
CA ASP A 55 3.21 14.35 9.65
C ASP A 55 3.24 15.73 8.96
N ILE A 56 3.15 15.74 7.63
CA ILE A 56 2.93 16.95 6.85
C ILE A 56 1.52 17.47 7.11
N GLU A 57 1.37 18.79 7.25
CA GLU A 57 0.05 19.41 7.33
C GLU A 57 -0.60 19.41 5.95
N ILE A 58 -1.73 18.72 5.81
CA ILE A 58 -2.50 18.67 4.56
C ILE A 58 -3.75 19.54 4.75
N PRO A 59 -3.92 20.64 3.98
CA PRO A 59 -5.08 21.51 4.12
C PRO A 59 -6.40 20.74 3.91
N PRO A 60 -7.47 21.02 4.69
CA PRO A 60 -8.74 20.30 4.58
C PRO A 60 -9.35 20.31 3.16
N SER A 61 -9.06 21.34 2.36
CA SER A 61 -9.51 21.45 0.97
C SER A 61 -9.00 20.33 0.06
N TYR A 62 -7.87 19.70 0.37
CA TYR A 62 -7.37 18.53 -0.35
C TYR A 62 -8.29 17.30 -0.23
N PHE A 63 -9.15 17.28 0.77
CA PHE A 63 -10.13 16.22 1.01
C PHE A 63 -11.53 16.58 0.50
N SER A 64 -11.65 17.58 -0.37
CA SER A 64 -12.91 17.95 -1.03
C SER A 64 -13.06 17.25 -2.38
N GLN A 65 -14.29 16.88 -2.78
CA GLN A 65 -14.53 16.33 -4.13
C GLN A 65 -14.22 17.34 -5.25
N SER A 66 -14.38 18.64 -4.97
CA SER A 66 -14.14 19.70 -5.94
C SER A 66 -12.68 19.78 -6.39
N ILE A 67 -11.70 19.35 -5.56
CA ILE A 67 -10.29 19.38 -5.95
C ILE A 67 -9.97 18.45 -7.13
N LEU A 68 -10.81 17.44 -7.37
CA LEU A 68 -10.66 16.49 -8.46
C LEU A 68 -11.18 17.02 -9.81
N LYS A 69 -11.91 18.14 -9.83
CA LYS A 69 -12.56 18.69 -11.04
C LYS A 69 -11.68 19.67 -11.83
N ARG A 70 -10.37 19.42 -11.89
CA ARG A 70 -9.44 20.22 -12.70
C ARG A 70 -9.49 19.88 -14.18
#